data_AF-A0A067BFI5-F1
#
_entry.id   AF-A0A067BFI5-F1
#
_cell.length_a   1.000
_cell.length_b   1.000
_cell.length_c   1.000
_cell.angle_alpha   90.00
_cell.angle_beta   90.00
_cell.angle_gamma   90.00
#
_symmetry.space_group_name_H-M   'P 1'
#
loop_
_entity.id
_entity.type
_entity.pdbx_description
1 polymer ?
#
loop_
_entity_poly.entity_id
_entity_poly.type
_entity_poly.pdbx_seq_one_letter_code
_entity_poly.pdbx_strand_id
1 'polypeptide(L)'
;MDKLWDDKLAAQPHLFNGAKFRLASSALTPDGLTMTWGLTSYKEYISTCSRPEMVATLRRDGGDDPHQHLSRKVGVAAALVTSDKHVVFLQRSNAVGAYPNMADVPGGHPEPEVLAALGLHFDRDYVPSDELDARCVTELFDSITAEVEEEINVPRSALSPPLLLGVTLQGSAETPSYAFLIECTLAVADVQDRYVHAQDQYESTRLMFVPVAALSTSTMELTPSAAGCLQLLAELRS
;
A
#
# COMPACT_ATOMS: atom_id res chain seq x y z
N MET A 1 -6.00 22.99 -3.53
CA MET A 1 -5.14 21.85 -3.92
C MET A 1 -3.99 22.32 -4.78
N ASP A 2 -4.23 23.07 -5.87
CA ASP A 2 -3.17 23.53 -6.81
C ASP A 2 -1.98 24.20 -6.11
N LYS A 3 -2.23 25.19 -5.24
CA LYS A 3 -1.14 25.82 -4.49
C LYS A 3 -0.26 24.84 -3.70
N LEU A 4 -0.87 23.83 -3.06
CA LEU A 4 -0.12 22.85 -2.26
C LEU A 4 0.74 21.95 -3.16
N TRP A 5 0.19 21.60 -4.32
CA TRP A 5 0.90 20.82 -5.32
C TRP A 5 2.09 21.61 -5.90
N ASP A 6 1.88 22.88 -6.24
CA ASP A 6 2.94 23.75 -6.76
C ASP A 6 4.05 23.96 -5.73
N ASP A 7 3.70 24.20 -4.47
CA ASP A 7 4.66 24.32 -3.36
C ASP A 7 5.47 23.01 -3.19
N LYS A 8 4.81 21.84 -3.36
CA LYS A 8 5.44 20.51 -3.28
C LYS A 8 6.37 20.24 -4.47
N LEU A 9 5.96 20.60 -5.69
CA LEU A 9 6.80 20.52 -6.89
C LEU A 9 8.01 21.44 -6.81
N ALA A 10 7.86 22.65 -6.26
CA ALA A 10 8.97 23.57 -6.07
C ALA A 10 10.04 22.99 -5.14
N ALA A 11 9.64 22.24 -4.11
CA ALA A 11 10.54 21.55 -3.20
C ALA A 11 11.11 20.23 -3.77
N GLN A 12 10.33 19.53 -4.59
CA GLN A 12 10.67 18.21 -5.14
C GLN A 12 10.28 18.15 -6.64
N PRO A 13 11.09 18.72 -7.55
CA PRO A 13 10.73 18.89 -8.97
C PRO A 13 10.54 17.59 -9.76
N HIS A 14 11.00 16.46 -9.21
CA HIS A 14 10.87 15.14 -9.83
C HIS A 14 9.52 14.47 -9.57
N LEU A 15 8.68 15.04 -8.69
CA LEU A 15 7.35 14.49 -8.45
C LEU A 15 6.45 14.65 -9.68
N PHE A 16 5.60 13.65 -9.91
CA PHE A 16 4.56 13.69 -10.92
C PHE A 16 3.21 13.32 -10.28
N ASN A 17 2.12 13.74 -10.92
CA ASN A 17 0.78 13.41 -10.46
C ASN A 17 0.30 12.10 -11.12
N GLY A 18 0.43 10.98 -10.42
CA GLY A 18 -0.08 9.68 -10.88
C GLY A 18 -1.53 9.44 -10.46
N ALA A 19 -2.29 8.75 -11.31
CA ALA A 19 -3.62 8.24 -11.00
C ALA A 19 -3.54 7.13 -9.96
N LYS A 20 -4.54 7.02 -9.08
CA LYS A 20 -4.60 6.01 -8.01
C LYS A 20 -6.04 5.54 -7.78
N PHE A 21 -6.19 4.34 -7.24
CA PHE A 21 -7.50 3.89 -6.76
C PHE A 21 -7.90 4.61 -5.47
N ARG A 22 -9.19 4.91 -5.33
CA ARG A 22 -9.81 5.51 -4.15
C ARG A 22 -10.80 4.53 -3.52
N LEU A 23 -10.70 4.31 -2.22
CA LEU A 23 -11.72 3.54 -1.50
C LEU A 23 -12.87 4.46 -1.05
N ALA A 24 -14.07 4.24 -1.60
CA ALA A 24 -15.28 4.90 -1.11
C ALA A 24 -15.85 4.16 0.11
N SER A 25 -16.02 2.84 -0.01
CA SER A 25 -16.53 1.99 1.07
C SER A 25 -16.05 0.55 0.91
N SER A 26 -16.07 -0.20 2.01
CA SER A 26 -15.81 -1.64 2.05
C SER A 26 -16.69 -2.30 3.10
N ALA A 27 -17.23 -3.48 2.80
CA ALA A 27 -18.06 -4.25 3.71
C ALA A 27 -17.78 -5.75 3.55
N LEU A 28 -17.64 -6.45 4.68
CA LEU A 28 -17.63 -7.90 4.69
C LEU A 28 -19.06 -8.41 4.57
N THR A 29 -19.30 -9.26 3.58
CA THR A 29 -20.56 -9.94 3.32
C THR A 29 -20.37 -11.45 3.52
N PRO A 30 -21.46 -12.26 3.59
CA PRO A 30 -21.34 -13.71 3.66
C PRO A 30 -20.57 -14.33 2.48
N ASP A 31 -20.59 -13.67 1.32
CA ASP A 31 -19.97 -14.15 0.07
C ASP A 31 -18.54 -13.62 -0.12
N GLY A 32 -18.06 -12.74 0.77
CA GLY A 32 -16.72 -12.16 0.73
C GLY A 32 -16.68 -10.66 0.98
N LEU A 33 -15.55 -10.05 0.63
CA LEU A 33 -15.34 -8.60 0.78
C LEU A 33 -15.89 -7.86 -0.43
N THR A 34 -16.89 -7.00 -0.22
CA THR A 34 -17.37 -6.06 -1.23
C THR A 34 -16.68 -4.71 -1.03
N MET A 35 -16.22 -4.10 -2.11
CA MET A 35 -15.56 -2.80 -2.06
C MET A 35 -16.11 -1.89 -3.15
N THR A 36 -16.42 -0.65 -2.81
CA THR A 36 -16.78 0.38 -3.79
C THR A 36 -15.56 1.26 -4.01
N TRP A 37 -15.02 1.18 -5.21
CA TRP A 37 -13.81 1.90 -5.60
C TRP A 37 -14.14 3.04 -6.55
N GLY A 38 -13.30 4.07 -6.51
CA GLY A 38 -13.26 5.13 -7.50
C GLY A 38 -11.81 5.43 -7.85
N LEU A 39 -11.59 6.60 -8.43
CA LEU A 39 -10.25 7.08 -8.74
C LEU A 39 -9.93 8.33 -7.91
N THR A 40 -8.64 8.51 -7.62
CA THR A 40 -8.04 9.71 -7.05
C THR A 40 -6.66 9.89 -7.69
N SER A 41 -5.88 10.86 -7.21
CA SER A 41 -4.53 11.11 -7.68
C SER A 41 -3.56 11.38 -6.55
N TYR A 42 -2.26 11.27 -6.83
CA TYR A 42 -1.23 11.61 -5.86
C TYR A 42 -1.33 13.07 -5.37
N LYS A 43 -1.69 14.00 -6.26
CA LYS A 43 -1.95 15.41 -5.93
C LYS A 43 -3.09 15.58 -4.93
N GLU A 44 -4.19 14.85 -5.11
CA GLU A 44 -5.31 14.88 -4.15
C GLU A 44 -4.91 14.26 -2.82
N TYR A 45 -4.15 13.17 -2.83
CA TYR A 45 -3.58 12.58 -1.61
C TYR A 45 -2.74 13.59 -0.81
N ILE A 46 -1.80 14.27 -1.47
CA ILE A 46 -0.95 15.30 -0.84
C ILE A 46 -1.77 16.48 -0.31
N SER A 47 -2.90 16.77 -0.97
CA SER A 47 -3.76 17.88 -0.59
C SER A 47 -4.78 17.53 0.51
N THR A 48 -5.02 16.24 0.79
CA THR A 48 -6.03 15.79 1.76
C THR A 48 -5.46 14.82 2.80
N CYS A 49 -5.27 13.56 2.44
CA CYS A 49 -5.05 12.47 3.40
C CYS A 49 -3.62 12.46 3.93
N SER A 50 -2.63 12.98 3.19
CA SER A 50 -1.27 13.14 3.72
C SER A 50 -1.16 14.25 4.78
N ARG A 51 -2.28 14.90 5.14
CA ARG A 51 -2.37 16.04 6.04
C ARG A 51 -3.31 15.73 7.20
N PRO A 52 -2.87 14.96 8.20
CA PRO A 52 -3.73 14.50 9.29
C PRO A 52 -4.44 15.64 10.04
N GLU A 53 -3.86 16.84 10.08
CA GLU A 53 -4.45 18.02 10.68
C GLU A 53 -5.71 18.52 9.97
N MET A 54 -5.88 18.19 8.69
CA MET A 54 -7.03 18.60 7.88
C MET A 54 -8.12 17.53 7.81
N VAL A 55 -7.77 16.26 7.99
CA VAL A 55 -8.69 15.12 7.78
C VAL A 55 -9.97 15.26 8.60
N ALA A 56 -9.89 15.62 9.88
CA ALA A 56 -11.07 15.80 10.72
C ALA A 56 -12.03 16.90 10.22
N THR A 57 -11.48 17.98 9.65
CA THR A 57 -12.25 19.08 9.05
C THR A 57 -12.91 18.60 7.76
N LEU A 58 -12.14 17.99 6.86
CA LEU A 58 -12.65 17.48 5.58
C LEU A 58 -13.74 16.42 5.79
N ARG A 59 -13.58 15.58 6.81
CA ARG A 59 -14.55 14.56 7.20
C ARG A 59 -15.87 15.17 7.67
N ARG A 60 -15.81 16.17 8.55
CA ARG A 60 -16.98 16.89 9.04
C ARG A 60 -17.71 17.60 7.90
N ASP A 61 -16.96 18.24 7.01
CA ASP A 61 -17.51 19.00 5.90
C ASP A 61 -18.08 18.08 4.80
N GLY A 62 -17.81 16.76 4.89
CA GLY A 62 -18.34 15.74 4.01
C GLY A 62 -19.85 15.47 4.13
N GLY A 63 -20.50 15.97 5.18
CA GLY A 63 -21.94 15.79 5.38
C GLY A 63 -22.33 14.31 5.50
N ASP A 64 -23.24 13.85 4.63
CA ASP A 64 -23.77 12.48 4.64
C ASP A 64 -22.74 11.42 4.22
N ASP A 65 -21.75 11.79 3.39
CA ASP A 65 -20.57 10.96 3.10
C ASP A 65 -19.33 11.59 3.76
N PRO A 66 -18.92 11.13 4.95
CA PRO A 66 -17.76 11.68 5.66
C PRO A 66 -16.45 11.50 4.88
N HIS A 67 -16.42 10.70 3.81
CA HIS A 67 -15.24 10.45 3.01
C HIS A 67 -15.21 11.24 1.70
N GLN A 68 -16.26 11.98 1.33
CA GLN A 68 -16.38 12.60 0.00
C GLN A 68 -15.23 13.57 -0.34
N HIS A 69 -14.66 14.23 0.68
CA HIS A 69 -13.55 15.19 0.51
C HIS A 69 -12.17 14.59 0.78
N LEU A 70 -12.10 13.27 0.98
CA LEU A 70 -10.88 12.55 1.25
C LEU A 70 -10.49 11.71 0.02
N SER A 71 -9.25 11.84 -0.43
CA SER A 71 -8.68 11.03 -1.52
C SER A 71 -8.74 9.53 -1.21
N ARG A 72 -8.51 9.12 0.05
CA ARG A 72 -8.52 7.72 0.51
C ARG A 72 -7.83 6.77 -0.49
N LYS A 73 -6.67 7.24 -0.97
CA LYS A 73 -5.80 6.52 -1.90
C LYS A 73 -5.54 5.12 -1.37
N VAL A 74 -5.82 4.09 -2.17
CA VAL A 74 -5.60 2.69 -1.80
C VAL A 74 -4.10 2.39 -1.81
N GLY A 75 -3.60 1.84 -0.71
CA GLY A 75 -2.28 1.21 -0.61
C GLY A 75 -2.37 -0.29 -0.39
N VAL A 76 -1.24 -0.97 -0.58
CA VAL A 76 -1.05 -2.40 -0.31
C VAL A 76 0.20 -2.61 0.52
N ALA A 77 0.20 -3.62 1.39
CA ALA A 77 1.31 -3.94 2.27
C ALA A 77 1.37 -5.47 2.48
N ALA A 78 2.55 -6.08 2.46
CA ALA A 78 2.73 -7.52 2.59
C ALA A 78 3.60 -7.90 3.78
N ALA A 79 3.04 -8.71 4.68
CA ALA A 79 3.85 -9.55 5.55
C ALA A 79 4.46 -10.69 4.71
N LEU A 80 5.64 -10.45 4.14
CA LEU A 80 6.42 -11.46 3.44
C LEU A 80 7.13 -12.38 4.44
N VAL A 81 6.81 -13.67 4.43
CA VAL A 81 7.35 -14.66 5.36
C VAL A 81 8.29 -15.62 4.63
N THR A 82 9.57 -15.67 5.04
CA THR A 82 10.57 -16.58 4.46
C THR A 82 10.35 -18.05 4.86
N SER A 83 11.01 -18.98 4.15
CA SER A 83 10.88 -20.42 4.41
C SER A 83 11.41 -20.84 5.79
N ASP A 84 12.38 -20.10 6.33
CA ASP A 84 12.92 -20.20 7.69
C ASP A 84 12.16 -19.31 8.70
N LYS A 85 10.93 -18.91 8.36
CA LYS A 85 9.92 -18.29 9.24
C LYS A 85 10.36 -16.95 9.86
N HIS A 86 10.83 -16.05 9.01
CA HIS A 86 11.05 -14.64 9.34
C HIS A 86 10.14 -13.74 8.52
N VAL A 87 9.63 -12.66 9.11
CA VAL A 87 9.02 -11.56 8.35
C VAL A 87 10.12 -10.64 7.85
N VAL A 88 10.04 -10.28 6.57
CA VAL A 88 10.93 -9.33 5.92
C VAL A 88 10.42 -7.91 6.12
N PHE A 89 11.32 -7.03 6.55
CA PHE A 89 11.10 -5.59 6.68
C PHE A 89 12.11 -4.81 5.87
N LEU A 90 11.71 -3.62 5.43
CA LEU A 90 12.54 -2.64 4.75
C LEU A 90 12.85 -1.50 5.72
N GLN A 91 14.12 -1.10 5.81
CA GLN A 91 14.49 0.15 6.47
C GLN A 91 14.35 1.29 5.46
N ARG A 92 13.27 2.08 5.56
CA ARG A 92 13.01 3.20 4.62
C ARG A 92 14.18 4.18 4.60
N SER A 93 14.55 4.66 3.42
CA SER A 93 15.61 5.64 3.26
C SER A 93 15.18 7.02 3.76
N ASN A 94 16.12 7.97 3.82
CA ASN A 94 15.79 9.37 4.12
C ASN A 94 15.29 10.15 2.89
N ALA A 95 15.32 9.54 1.70
CA ALA A 95 14.93 10.18 0.45
C ALA A 95 13.43 10.05 0.14
N VAL A 96 12.73 9.13 0.83
CA VAL A 96 11.30 8.89 0.60
C VAL A 96 10.43 10.04 1.10
N GLY A 97 9.29 10.25 0.43
CA GLY A 97 8.38 11.36 0.73
C GLY A 97 7.53 11.20 2.00
N ALA A 98 7.46 9.99 2.56
CA ALA A 98 6.70 9.68 3.76
C ALA A 98 7.46 8.70 4.67
N TYR A 99 7.39 8.94 5.98
CA TYR A 99 7.96 8.07 7.02
C TYR A 99 9.45 7.71 6.82
N PRO A 100 10.35 8.69 6.61
CA PRO A 100 11.77 8.40 6.40
C PRO A 100 12.39 7.74 7.65
N ASN A 101 13.32 6.80 7.44
CA ASN A 101 14.03 6.06 8.51
C ASN A 101 13.14 5.16 9.40
N MET A 102 11.88 4.96 9.07
CA MET A 102 11.01 4.00 9.75
C MET A 102 11.14 2.60 9.13
N ALA A 103 10.80 1.57 9.89
CA ALA A 103 10.69 0.21 9.38
C ALA A 103 9.35 0.05 8.65
N ASP A 104 9.38 -0.58 7.48
CA ASP A 104 8.20 -0.88 6.68
C ASP A 104 8.16 -2.36 6.32
N VAL A 105 7.01 -2.79 5.81
CA VAL A 105 6.89 -4.05 5.07
C VAL A 105 6.82 -3.74 3.58
N PRO A 106 7.11 -4.71 2.70
CA PRO A 106 6.98 -4.49 1.26
C PRO A 106 5.60 -4.01 0.84
N GLY A 107 5.53 -3.09 -0.11
CA GLY A 107 4.28 -2.62 -0.67
C GLY A 107 4.28 -1.18 -1.14
N GLY A 108 3.21 -0.82 -1.83
CA GLY A 108 3.03 0.52 -2.37
C GLY A 108 1.59 0.79 -2.74
N HIS A 109 1.34 1.16 -4.00
CA HIS A 109 0.02 1.68 -4.39
C HIS A 109 -0.37 1.25 -5.82
N PRO A 110 -1.41 0.39 -5.98
CA PRO A 110 -1.86 -0.05 -7.29
C PRO A 110 -2.24 1.13 -8.19
N GLU A 111 -1.95 0.99 -9.49
CA GLU A 111 -2.08 2.08 -10.46
C GLU A 111 -3.18 1.77 -11.48
N PRO A 112 -4.25 2.59 -11.58
CA PRO A 112 -5.31 2.41 -12.56
C PRO A 112 -4.83 2.41 -14.03
N GLU A 113 -3.66 2.98 -14.30
CA GLU A 113 -3.10 3.11 -15.65
C GLU A 113 -2.88 1.76 -16.33
N VAL A 114 -2.63 0.69 -15.57
CA VAL A 114 -2.54 -0.69 -16.09
C VAL A 114 -3.85 -1.19 -16.70
N LEU A 115 -4.97 -0.54 -16.36
CA LEU A 115 -6.31 -0.84 -16.85
C LEU A 115 -6.81 0.19 -17.89
N ALA A 116 -5.95 1.07 -18.37
CA ALA A 116 -6.29 2.08 -19.39
C ALA A 116 -6.89 1.45 -20.66
N ALA A 117 -6.47 0.25 -21.05
CA ALA A 117 -7.03 -0.48 -22.19
C ALA A 117 -8.51 -0.88 -22.02
N LEU A 118 -8.99 -0.94 -20.77
CA LEU A 118 -10.40 -1.19 -20.42
C LEU A 118 -11.18 0.12 -20.22
N GLY A 119 -10.58 1.26 -20.55
CA GLY A 119 -11.20 2.58 -20.45
C GLY A 119 -11.13 3.21 -19.06
N LEU A 120 -10.36 2.64 -18.13
CA LEU A 120 -10.17 3.24 -16.81
C LEU A 120 -9.12 4.35 -16.88
N HIS A 121 -9.58 5.59 -16.97
CA HIS A 121 -8.73 6.79 -16.99
C HIS A 121 -9.16 7.75 -15.89
N PHE A 122 -8.19 8.37 -15.21
CA PHE A 122 -8.47 9.29 -14.10
C PHE A 122 -9.28 10.53 -14.51
N ASP A 123 -9.08 11.00 -15.75
CA ASP A 123 -9.65 12.24 -16.28
C ASP A 123 -10.93 12.04 -17.11
N ARG A 124 -11.49 10.82 -17.10
CA ARG A 124 -12.66 10.47 -17.93
C ARG A 124 -13.62 9.57 -17.17
N ASP A 125 -14.89 9.67 -17.54
CA ASP A 125 -15.89 8.72 -17.10
C ASP A 125 -15.57 7.33 -17.67
N TYR A 126 -15.80 6.30 -16.85
CA TYR A 126 -15.70 4.91 -17.24
C TYR A 126 -17.05 4.23 -17.08
N VAL A 127 -17.26 3.15 -17.82
CA VAL A 127 -18.47 2.33 -17.72
C VAL A 127 -18.14 1.11 -16.86
N PRO A 128 -18.75 0.95 -15.67
CA PRO A 128 -18.56 -0.24 -14.85
C PRO A 128 -18.95 -1.50 -15.61
N SER A 129 -18.19 -2.57 -15.43
CA SER A 129 -18.46 -3.89 -15.98
C SER A 129 -17.84 -4.97 -15.11
N ASP A 130 -18.40 -6.18 -15.12
CA ASP A 130 -17.86 -7.31 -14.37
C ASP A 130 -16.41 -7.61 -14.76
N GLU A 131 -16.03 -7.37 -16.03
CA GLU A 131 -14.66 -7.51 -16.50
C GLU A 131 -13.73 -6.47 -15.86
N LEU A 132 -14.15 -5.19 -15.84
CA LEU A 132 -13.36 -4.13 -15.21
C LEU A 132 -13.21 -4.38 -13.71
N ASP A 133 -14.28 -4.79 -13.03
CA ASP A 133 -14.26 -5.10 -11.60
C ASP A 133 -13.32 -6.27 -11.30
N ALA A 134 -13.41 -7.36 -12.08
CA ALA A 134 -12.51 -8.49 -11.95
C ALA A 134 -11.05 -8.08 -12.16
N ARG A 135 -10.78 -7.17 -13.11
CA ARG A 135 -9.43 -6.67 -13.40
C ARG A 135 -8.91 -5.70 -12.34
N CYS A 136 -9.77 -4.92 -11.69
CA CYS A 136 -9.40 -4.13 -10.52
C CYS A 136 -9.00 -5.03 -9.35
N VAL A 137 -9.71 -6.14 -9.12
CA VAL A 137 -9.35 -7.12 -8.10
C VAL A 137 -8.04 -7.81 -8.45
N THR A 138 -7.84 -8.22 -9.71
CA THR A 138 -6.56 -8.78 -10.16
C THR A 138 -5.42 -7.81 -9.90
N GLU A 139 -5.56 -6.53 -10.27
CA GLU A 139 -4.56 -5.50 -10.03
C GLU A 139 -4.23 -5.31 -8.55
N LEU A 140 -5.22 -5.35 -7.66
CA LEU A 140 -4.98 -5.27 -6.22
C LEU A 140 -4.06 -6.40 -5.70
N PHE A 141 -4.20 -7.62 -6.21
CA PHE A 141 -3.38 -8.77 -5.80
C PHE A 141 -2.04 -8.86 -6.57
N ASP A 142 -2.05 -8.48 -7.85
CA ASP A 142 -0.85 -8.50 -8.69
C ASP A 142 0.12 -7.38 -8.28
N SER A 143 -0.39 -6.20 -7.92
CA SER A 143 0.43 -5.07 -7.47
C SER A 143 1.25 -5.43 -6.24
N ILE A 144 0.66 -6.02 -5.19
CA ILE A 144 1.45 -6.36 -4.00
C ILE A 144 2.54 -7.41 -4.28
N THR A 145 2.32 -8.29 -5.26
CA THR A 145 3.33 -9.25 -5.72
C THR A 145 4.43 -8.54 -6.52
N ALA A 146 4.06 -7.55 -7.35
CA ALA A 146 5.00 -6.69 -8.08
C ALA A 146 5.89 -5.91 -7.13
N GLU A 147 5.33 -5.28 -6.09
CA GLU A 147 6.07 -4.50 -5.09
C GLU A 147 7.12 -5.39 -4.38
N VAL A 148 6.79 -6.64 -4.03
CA VAL A 148 7.79 -7.58 -3.46
C VAL A 148 8.93 -7.88 -4.44
N GLU A 149 8.62 -8.01 -5.73
CA GLU A 149 9.62 -8.25 -6.78
C GLU A 149 10.49 -7.00 -7.03
N GLU A 150 9.89 -5.81 -7.06
CA GLU A 150 10.56 -4.54 -7.34
C GLU A 150 11.43 -4.08 -6.17
N GLU A 151 10.91 -4.15 -4.93
CA GLU A 151 11.61 -3.68 -3.72
C GLU A 151 12.62 -4.69 -3.16
N ILE A 152 12.43 -6.00 -3.41
CA ILE A 152 13.24 -7.06 -2.78
C ILE A 152 13.89 -8.01 -3.79
N ASN A 153 13.49 -7.99 -5.06
CA ASN A 153 13.98 -8.90 -6.11
C ASN A 153 13.73 -10.39 -5.82
N VAL A 154 12.67 -10.69 -5.06
CA VAL A 154 12.18 -12.05 -4.89
C VAL A 154 11.27 -12.39 -6.08
N PRO A 155 11.59 -13.43 -6.87
CA PRO A 155 10.82 -13.74 -8.08
C PRO A 155 9.45 -14.28 -7.72
N ARG A 156 8.43 -13.96 -8.54
CA ARG A 156 7.05 -14.44 -8.34
C ARG A 156 6.94 -15.95 -8.19
N SER A 157 7.80 -16.72 -8.87
CA SER A 157 7.83 -18.18 -8.76
C SER A 157 8.20 -18.69 -7.36
N ALA A 158 8.79 -17.85 -6.52
CA ALA A 158 9.14 -18.17 -5.14
C ALA A 158 8.06 -17.73 -4.13
N LEU A 159 7.02 -17.02 -4.57
CA LEU A 159 5.96 -16.45 -3.73
C LEU A 159 4.69 -17.30 -3.80
N SER A 160 4.01 -17.48 -2.67
CA SER A 160 2.64 -17.98 -2.66
C SER A 160 1.68 -16.94 -3.25
N PRO A 161 0.48 -17.35 -3.70
CA PRO A 161 -0.60 -16.39 -3.94
C PRO A 161 -0.81 -15.52 -2.69
N PRO A 162 -0.98 -14.19 -2.84
CA PRO A 162 -1.22 -13.31 -1.71
C PRO A 162 -2.54 -13.64 -1.02
N LEU A 163 -2.51 -13.76 0.31
CA LEU A 163 -3.71 -13.89 1.13
C LEU A 163 -4.08 -12.54 1.71
N LEU A 164 -5.24 -12.01 1.35
CA LEU A 164 -5.76 -10.77 1.94
C LEU A 164 -6.16 -11.00 3.40
N LEU A 165 -5.49 -10.31 4.32
CA LEU A 165 -5.76 -10.36 5.77
C LEU A 165 -6.85 -9.38 6.18
N GLY A 166 -6.88 -8.20 5.55
CA GLY A 166 -7.81 -7.14 5.89
C GLY A 166 -7.34 -5.79 5.38
N VAL A 167 -7.95 -4.72 5.91
CA VAL A 167 -7.59 -3.33 5.59
C VAL A 167 -7.31 -2.57 6.88
N THR A 168 -6.23 -1.81 6.91
CA THR A 168 -5.89 -0.87 7.98
C THR A 168 -6.00 0.57 7.49
N LEU A 169 -6.24 1.51 8.39
CA LEU A 169 -6.14 2.94 8.11
C LEU A 169 -4.81 3.46 8.65
N GLN A 170 -4.07 4.23 7.84
CA GLN A 170 -2.78 4.79 8.21
C GLN A 170 -2.94 5.95 9.23
N GLY A 171 -3.27 5.62 10.48
CA GLY A 171 -3.49 6.59 11.55
C GLY A 171 -4.67 7.53 11.26
N SER A 172 -4.51 8.82 11.58
CA SER A 172 -5.52 9.86 11.36
C SER A 172 -5.61 10.36 9.91
N ALA A 173 -4.77 9.84 9.00
CA ALA A 173 -4.78 10.19 7.58
C ALA A 173 -5.98 9.61 6.80
N GLU A 174 -6.75 8.69 7.41
CA GLU A 174 -7.83 7.93 6.76
C GLU A 174 -7.43 7.28 5.42
N THR A 175 -6.12 6.98 5.25
CA THR A 175 -5.59 6.34 4.04
C THR A 175 -5.65 4.83 4.22
N PRO A 176 -6.45 4.09 3.43
CA PRO A 176 -6.56 2.65 3.55
C PRO A 176 -5.34 1.93 2.97
N SER A 177 -4.90 0.87 3.65
CA SER A 177 -3.86 -0.05 3.19
C SER A 177 -4.35 -1.48 3.35
N TYR A 178 -4.46 -2.22 2.26
CA TYR A 178 -4.80 -3.65 2.30
C TYR A 178 -3.58 -4.45 2.70
N ALA A 179 -3.72 -5.26 3.75
CA ALA A 179 -2.65 -6.07 4.29
C ALA A 179 -2.73 -7.50 3.75
N PHE A 180 -1.61 -8.00 3.26
CA PHE A 180 -1.48 -9.33 2.69
C PHE A 180 -0.46 -10.16 3.46
N LEU A 181 -0.69 -11.48 3.49
CA LEU A 181 0.33 -12.46 3.83
C LEU A 181 0.83 -13.10 2.52
N ILE A 182 2.15 -13.15 2.35
CA ILE A 182 2.80 -13.85 1.24
C ILE A 182 3.87 -14.77 1.84
N GLU A 183 3.77 -16.07 1.61
CA GLU A 183 4.84 -17.00 1.97
C GLU A 183 5.88 -17.10 0.83
N CYS A 184 7.15 -17.07 1.19
CA CYS A 184 8.28 -17.18 0.28
C CYS A 184 9.02 -18.49 0.52
N THR A 185 9.35 -19.17 -0.57
CA THR A 185 10.14 -20.42 -0.54
C THR A 185 11.62 -20.21 -0.24
N LEU A 186 12.12 -18.96 -0.36
CA LEU A 186 13.50 -18.59 -0.07
C LEU A 186 13.72 -18.34 1.43
N ALA A 187 14.91 -18.69 1.92
CA ALA A 187 15.34 -18.39 3.27
C ALA A 187 15.88 -16.95 3.36
N VAL A 188 16.08 -16.45 4.59
CA VAL A 188 16.62 -15.10 4.83
C VAL A 188 17.90 -14.83 4.02
N ALA A 189 18.83 -15.78 3.95
CA ALA A 189 20.08 -15.61 3.23
C ALA A 189 19.88 -15.34 1.73
N ASP A 190 19.03 -16.13 1.08
CA ASP A 190 18.76 -15.99 -0.36
C ASP A 190 17.98 -14.70 -0.66
N VAL A 191 17.08 -14.28 0.23
CA VAL A 191 16.36 -13.00 0.10
C VAL A 191 17.34 -11.82 0.24
N GLN A 192 18.24 -11.89 1.21
CA GLN A 192 19.28 -10.87 1.42
C GLN A 192 20.23 -10.74 0.22
N ASP A 193 20.63 -11.87 -0.39
CA ASP A 193 21.48 -11.90 -1.58
C ASP A 193 20.78 -11.34 -2.82
N ARG A 194 19.46 -11.47 -2.91
CA ARG A 194 18.67 -10.93 -4.03
C ARG A 194 18.45 -9.43 -3.94
N TYR A 195 18.22 -8.91 -2.74
CA TYR A 195 17.92 -7.50 -2.49
C TYR A 195 18.96 -6.53 -3.05
N VAL A 196 20.23 -6.93 -3.13
CA VAL A 196 21.30 -6.11 -3.74
C VAL A 196 21.11 -5.85 -5.24
N HIS A 197 20.10 -6.48 -5.86
CA HIS A 197 19.68 -6.32 -7.24
C HIS A 197 18.20 -5.90 -7.37
N ALA A 198 17.57 -5.45 -6.27
CA ALA A 198 16.24 -4.83 -6.32
C ALA A 198 16.22 -3.62 -7.25
N GLN A 199 15.06 -3.32 -7.82
CA GLN A 199 14.88 -2.18 -8.72
C GLN A 199 14.88 -0.87 -7.92
N ASP A 200 14.19 -0.85 -6.78
CA ASP A 200 13.95 0.36 -5.98
C ASP A 200 14.94 0.55 -4.83
N GLN A 201 16.24 0.38 -5.10
CA GLN A 201 17.29 0.48 -4.08
C GLN A 201 17.42 1.86 -3.42
N TYR A 202 16.75 2.87 -3.96
CA TYR A 202 16.75 4.22 -3.37
C TYR A 202 15.69 4.39 -2.28
N GLU A 203 14.66 3.54 -2.25
CA GLU A 203 13.52 3.64 -1.32
C GLU A 203 13.85 3.05 0.06
N SER A 204 14.72 2.06 0.12
CA SER A 204 15.16 1.41 1.35
C SER A 204 16.67 1.25 1.42
N THR A 205 17.20 1.16 2.63
CA THR A 205 18.65 1.15 2.90
C THR A 205 19.19 -0.22 3.28
N ARG A 206 18.33 -1.11 3.79
CA ARG A 206 18.64 -2.49 4.15
C ARG A 206 17.34 -3.25 4.42
N LEU A 207 17.45 -4.58 4.38
CA LEU A 207 16.45 -5.47 4.94
C LEU A 207 16.67 -5.70 6.44
N MET A 208 15.58 -6.03 7.14
CA MET A 208 15.58 -6.56 8.49
C MET A 208 14.69 -7.79 8.52
N PHE A 209 15.06 -8.78 9.33
CA PHE A 209 14.33 -10.03 9.43
C PHE A 209 13.98 -10.29 10.88
N VAL A 210 12.70 -10.51 11.16
CA VAL A 210 12.23 -10.79 12.52
C VAL A 210 11.61 -12.18 12.52
N PRO A 211 12.07 -13.12 13.38
CA PRO A 211 11.42 -14.42 13.50
C PRO A 211 9.93 -14.24 13.77
N VAL A 212 9.10 -15.01 13.08
CA VAL A 212 7.64 -14.96 13.20
C VAL A 212 7.17 -15.21 14.64
N ALA A 213 7.93 -15.96 15.43
CA ALA A 213 7.67 -16.21 16.85
C ALA A 213 8.04 -15.05 17.78
N ALA A 214 8.87 -14.11 17.32
CA ALA A 214 9.36 -12.95 18.07
C ALA A 214 8.75 -11.62 17.60
N LEU A 215 7.77 -11.67 16.68
CA LEU A 215 7.10 -10.47 16.17
C LEU A 215 6.39 -9.73 17.30
N SER A 216 6.78 -8.48 17.48
CA SER A 216 6.11 -7.53 18.37
C SER A 216 6.02 -6.18 17.67
N THR A 217 4.82 -5.60 17.64
CA THR A 217 4.59 -4.27 17.08
C THR A 217 5.09 -3.14 17.97
N SER A 218 5.46 -3.43 19.23
CA SER A 218 5.91 -2.42 20.20
C SER A 218 7.43 -2.17 20.20
N THR A 219 8.21 -3.00 19.50
CA THR A 219 9.68 -2.99 19.56
C THR A 219 10.35 -2.31 18.37
N MET A 220 9.57 -1.87 17.37
CA MET A 220 10.07 -1.26 16.13
C MET A 220 9.29 0.02 15.84
N GLU A 221 9.98 1.05 15.34
CA GLU A 221 9.33 2.23 14.77
C GLU A 221 8.79 1.90 13.38
N LEU A 222 7.56 1.38 13.34
CA LEU A 222 6.89 0.91 12.14
C LEU A 222 6.09 2.03 11.48
N THR A 223 6.06 2.05 10.15
CA THR A 223 5.06 2.83 9.41
C THR A 223 3.64 2.40 9.83
N PRO A 224 2.63 3.28 9.72
CA PRO A 224 1.26 2.91 10.06
C PRO A 224 0.74 1.70 9.26
N SER A 225 1.10 1.58 7.98
CA SER A 225 0.75 0.43 7.13
C SER A 225 1.40 -0.86 7.63
N ALA A 226 2.71 -0.85 7.92
CA ALA A 226 3.42 -2.01 8.46
C ALA A 226 2.85 -2.43 9.82
N ALA A 227 2.60 -1.47 10.72
CA ALA A 227 2.00 -1.75 12.03
C ALA A 227 0.64 -2.45 11.90
N GLY A 228 -0.24 -1.93 11.04
CA GLY A 228 -1.55 -2.55 10.80
C GLY A 228 -1.45 -3.91 10.11
N CYS A 229 -0.51 -4.08 9.18
CA CYS A 229 -0.26 -5.36 8.52
C CYS A 229 0.17 -6.44 9.53
N LEU A 230 1.06 -6.11 10.46
CA LEU A 230 1.49 -7.05 11.50
C LEU A 230 0.39 -7.35 12.54
N GLN A 231 -0.46 -6.37 12.86
CA GLN A 231 -1.62 -6.59 13.73
C GLN A 231 -2.56 -7.64 13.13
N LEU A 232 -2.94 -7.46 11.86
CA LEU A 232 -3.79 -8.41 11.14
C LEU A 232 -3.14 -9.79 10.97
N LEU A 233 -1.82 -9.84 10.75
CA LEU A 233 -1.08 -11.10 10.74
C LEU A 233 -1.14 -11.82 12.09
N ALA A 234 -1.04 -11.08 13.20
CA ALA A 234 -1.11 -11.67 14.54
C ALA A 234 -2.51 -12.24 14.84
N GLU A 235 -3.58 -11.56 14.41
CA GLU A 235 -4.97 -12.02 14.56
C GLU A 235 -5.26 -13.30 13.77
N LEU A 236 -4.67 -13.48 12.58
CA LEU A 236 -4.79 -14.75 11.83
C LEU A 236 -4.18 -15.95 12.59
N ARG A 237 -3.23 -15.68 13.48
CA ARG A 237 -2.43 -16.70 14.16
C ARG A 237 -2.89 -17.00 15.60
N SER A 238 -3.85 -16.23 16.13
CA SER A 238 -4.46 -16.45 17.45
C SER A 238 -5.64 -17.41 17.39
#